data_AF-A0A7C7C7M3-F1
#
_entry.id   AF-A0A7C7C7M3-F1
#
_cell.length_a   1.000
_cell.length_b   1.000
_cell.length_c   1.000
_cell.angle_alpha   90.00
_cell.angle_beta   90.00
_cell.angle_gamma   90.00
#
_symmetry.space_group_name_H-M   'P 1'
#
loop_
_entity.id
_entity.type
_entity.pdbx_description
1 polymer ?
#
loop_
_entity_poly.entity_id
_entity_poly.type
_entity_poly.pdbx_seq_one_letter_code
_entity_poly.pdbx_strand_id
1 'polypeptide(L)' 'MKNWVWCEDCLDWKDAAEEVSFLNIGEGSAGQDVMTFACDKCGNENKNFIIIKETRPKGHN' A
#
# COMPACT_ATOMS: atom_id res chain seq x y z
N MET A 1 -6.10 9.82 10.53
CA MET A 1 -5.17 8.69 10.26
C MET A 1 -5.47 8.16 8.87
N LYS A 2 -4.45 7.91 8.05
CA LYS A 2 -4.58 7.38 6.69
C LYS A 2 -3.80 6.07 6.57
N ASN A 3 -4.25 5.21 5.68
CA ASN A 3 -3.59 3.95 5.36
C ASN A 3 -2.73 4.17 4.13
N TRP A 4 -1.45 3.85 4.23
CA TRP A 4 -0.47 4.00 3.17
C TRP A 4 0.04 2.63 2.77
N VAL A 5 0.14 2.41 1.47
CA VAL A 5 0.73 1.21 0.87
C VAL A 5 1.83 1.59 -0.10
N TRP A 6 2.90 0.80 -0.14
CA TRP A 6 4.01 1.07 -1.03
C TRP A 6 3.84 0.34 -2.35
N CYS A 7 3.85 1.11 -3.45
CA CYS A 7 3.86 0.56 -4.80
C CYS A 7 5.31 0.39 -5.26
N GLU A 8 5.73 -0.85 -5.49
CA GLU A 8 7.11 -1.19 -5.88
C GLU A 8 7.42 -0.73 -7.32
N ASP A 9 6.42 -0.68 -8.20
CA ASP A 9 6.58 -0.15 -9.57
C ASP A 9 6.76 1.37 -9.58
N CYS A 10 6.02 2.08 -8.73
CA CYS A 10 6.08 3.55 -8.67
C CYS A 10 7.21 4.06 -7.77
N LEU A 11 7.76 3.19 -6.90
CA LEU A 11 8.67 3.53 -5.82
C LEU A 11 8.14 4.71 -4.98
N ASP A 12 6.84 4.67 -4.67
CA ASP A 12 6.11 5.75 -4.00
C ASP A 12 5.02 5.20 -3.07
N TRP A 13 4.73 5.96 -2.01
CA TRP A 13 3.65 5.67 -1.08
C TRP A 13 2.32 6.14 -1.66
N LYS A 14 1.37 5.21 -1.74
CA LYS A 14 0.01 5.44 -2.21
C LYS A 14 -0.97 5.46 -1.06
N ASP A 15 -1.87 6.43 -1.09
CA ASP A 15 -3.04 6.45 -0.21
C ASP A 15 -3.92 5.24 -0.58
N ALA A 16 -4.12 4.34 0.39
CA ALA A 16 -4.83 3.09 0.18
C ALA A 16 -6.34 3.28 -0.11
N ALA A 17 -6.89 4.46 0.13
CA ALA A 17 -8.29 4.79 -0.13
C ALA A 17 -8.49 5.57 -1.44
N GLU A 18 -7.48 6.30 -1.92
CA GLU A 18 -7.64 7.27 -3.02
C GLU A 18 -6.70 7.05 -4.22
N GLU A 19 -5.54 6.41 -4.02
CA GLU A 19 -4.52 6.23 -5.08
C GLU A 19 -4.33 4.76 -5.51
N VAL A 20 -5.14 3.86 -4.97
CA VAL A 20 -5.14 2.43 -5.32
C VAL A 20 -6.55 1.86 -5.33
N SER A 21 -6.75 0.82 -6.14
CA SER A 21 -7.92 -0.03 -6.11
C SER A 21 -7.66 -1.24 -5.21
N PHE A 22 -8.40 -1.32 -4.09
CA PHE A 22 -8.33 -2.45 -3.19
C PHE A 22 -8.79 -3.75 -3.86
N LEU A 23 -7.99 -4.82 -3.69
CA LEU A 23 -8.33 -6.16 -4.18
C LEU A 23 -8.56 -7.13 -3.03
N ASN A 24 -7.60 -7.21 -2.10
CA ASN A 24 -7.66 -8.14 -0.98
C ASN A 24 -6.83 -7.65 0.21
N ILE A 25 -7.22 -8.02 1.42
CA ILE A 25 -6.39 -7.88 2.63
C ILE A 25 -6.18 -9.26 3.22
N GLY A 26 -4.95 -9.53 3.63
CA GLY A 26 -4.59 -10.78 4.28
C GLY A 26 -3.54 -10.54 5.35
N GLU A 27 -3.20 -11.63 6.03
CA GLU A 27 -2.14 -11.63 7.03
C GLU A 27 -0.83 -12.10 6.40
N GLY A 28 0.23 -11.32 6.59
CA GLY A 28 1.58 -11.65 6.17
C GLY A 28 2.19 -12.70 7.09
N SER A 29 3.30 -13.30 6.68
CA SER A 29 3.95 -14.40 7.41
C SER A 29 4.38 -14.06 8.86
N ALA A 30 4.45 -12.77 9.20
CA ALA A 30 4.81 -12.27 10.53
C ALA A 30 3.61 -11.68 11.30
N GLY A 31 2.37 -11.99 10.90
CA GLY A 31 1.16 -11.49 11.58
C GLY A 31 0.84 -10.02 11.28
N GLN A 32 1.42 -9.45 10.22
CA GLN A 32 1.23 -8.06 9.81
C GLN A 32 0.23 -7.97 8.66
N ASP A 33 -0.66 -6.98 8.68
CA ASP A 33 -1.65 -6.76 7.64
C ASP A 33 -0.98 -6.38 6.30
N VAL A 34 -1.21 -7.20 5.29
CA VAL A 34 -0.78 -6.96 3.90
C VAL A 34 -2.00 -6.75 3.01
N MET A 35 -1.91 -5.73 2.17
CA MET A 35 -2.92 -5.37 1.20
C MET A 35 -2.42 -5.73 -0.19
N THR A 36 -3.26 -6.44 -0.93
CA THR A 36 -3.15 -6.57 -2.39
C THR A 36 -4.02 -5.49 -3.02
N PHE A 37 -3.43 -4.69 -3.91
CA PHE A 37 -4.08 -3.54 -4.53
C PHE A 37 -3.56 -3.34 -5.95
N ALA A 38 -4.38 -2.79 -6.84
CA ALA A 38 -3.93 -2.29 -8.13
C ALA A 38 -3.63 -0.79 -8.01
N CYS A 39 -2.45 -0.36 -8.42
CA CYS A 39 -2.10 1.06 -8.36
C CYS A 39 -2.73 1.83 -9.52
N ASP A 40 -3.53 2.87 -9.24
CA ASP A 40 -4.20 3.66 -10.29
C ASP A 40 -3.22 4.42 -11.20
N LYS A 41 -1.98 4.63 -10.74
CA LYS A 41 -0.95 5.34 -11.50
C LYS A 41 -0.26 4.45 -12.55
N CYS A 42 0.18 3.25 -12.18
CA CYS A 42 0.90 2.34 -13.09
C CYS A 42 0.02 1.22 -13.65
N GLY A 43 -1.16 0.98 -13.06
CA GLY A 43 -2.08 -0.10 -13.43
C GLY A 43 -1.64 -1.50 -12.97
N ASN A 44 -0.48 -1.63 -12.32
CA ASN A 44 0.05 -2.91 -11.87
C ASN A 44 -0.53 -3.31 -10.50
N GLU A 45 -0.75 -4.62 -10.34
CA GLU A 45 -1.07 -5.21 -9.05
C GLU A 45 0.18 -5.26 -8.17
N ASN A 46 0.03 -4.80 -6.92
CA ASN A 46 1.06 -4.75 -5.91
C ASN A 46 0.52 -5.39 -4.62
N LYS A 47 1.42 -5.98 -3.83
CA LYS A 47 1.08 -6.54 -2.52
C LYS A 47 2.08 -6.06 -1.50
N ASN A 48 1.63 -5.26 -0.54
CA ASN A 48 2.52 -4.66 0.45
C ASN A 48 1.84 -4.44 1.81
N PHE A 49 2.65 -4.21 2.84
CA PHE A 49 2.15 -3.96 4.20
C PHE A 49 1.48 -2.58 4.31
N ILE A 50 0.49 -2.50 5.20
CA ILE A 50 -0.23 -1.25 5.46
C ILE A 50 0.47 -0.47 6.56
N ILE A 51 0.81 0.79 6.28
CA ILE A 51 1.29 1.74 7.30
C ILE A 51 0.17 2.73 7.63
N ILE A 52 -0.16 2.85 8.92
CA ILE A 52 -1.12 3.84 9.41
C ILE A 52 -0.35 5.10 9.82
N LYS A 53 -0.55 6.19 9.08
CA LYS A 53 0.10 7.49 9.36
C LYS A 53 -0.75 8.65 8.88
N GLU A 54 -0.69 9.80 9.56
CA GLU A 54 -1.42 11.00 9.11
C GLU A 54 -0.84 11.61 7.83
N THR A 55 0.49 11.51 7.68
CA THR A 55 1.24 12.06 6.55
C THR A 55 1.86 10.96 5.71
N ARG A 56 2.12 11.26 4.44
CA ARG A 56 2.82 10.35 3.52
C ARG A 56 4.16 9.93 4.14
N PRO A 57 4.45 8.62 4.28
CA PRO A 57 5.72 8.17 4.82
C PRO A 57 6.89 8.60 3.92
N LYS A 58 8.07 8.75 4.53
CA LYS A 58 9.30 9.13 3.82
C LYS A 58 10.21 7.90 3.76
N GLY A 59 10.40 7.34 2.56
CA GLY A 59 11.23 6.15 2.34
C GLY A 59 10.49 4.81 2.55
N HIS A 60 11.05 3.72 2.03
CA HIS A 60 10.55 2.34 2.12
C HIS A 60 11.41 1.50 3.10
N ASN A 61 11.85 2.10 4.21
CA ASN A 61 12.75 1.47 5.16
C ASN A 61 12.37 1.80 6.60
#